data_AF-A0AAE1H4K3-F1
#
_entry.id   AF-A0AAE1H4K3-F1
#
_cell.length_a   1.000
_cell.length_b   1.000
_cell.length_c   1.000
_cell.angle_alpha   90.00
_cell.angle_beta   90.00
_cell.angle_gamma   90.00
#
_symmetry.space_group_name_H-M   'P 1'
#
loop_
_entity.id
_entity.type
_entity.pdbx_description
1 polymer ?
#
loop_
_entity_poly.entity_id
_entity_poly.type
_entity_poly.pdbx_seq_one_letter_code
_entity_poly.pdbx_strand_id
1 'polypeptide(L)'
;TFALNPGKAESNLDYLVHLDKLSSLGVLDPHSIDIAADSYHRYKEDVQMAARLKLKVFRFSFSWPRILPTSNASEPNPLGVQHYHNLINEILFYNMTPLATLYHFDHPQSLETFNGWWGFEMVDKFAEYATFVINEYGSKYSLIEPLIVELCIRVTKGGSGGKGGTGGMPPSPSIGLEIAAWKGGKLPDNTHVKMWTTVNEPNVLCTFFRLLYKTAGLKKIEDMDHLVCQRHALLAHARAYRALEQSNHTGQMGLSLALIPAVPASTSAEDVYAANILNEMFAGILYHPVVYGDYSEVWAFK
;
A
#
# COMPACT_ATOMS: atom_id res chain seq x y z
N THR A 1 9.49 17.77 -13.02
CA THR A 1 8.62 16.73 -12.42
C THR A 1 7.74 15.99 -13.41
N PHE A 2 6.73 16.62 -14.01
CA PHE A 2 5.73 15.89 -14.82
C PHE A 2 6.25 15.30 -16.15
N ALA A 3 7.35 15.82 -16.68
CA ALA A 3 7.98 15.29 -17.90
C ALA A 3 8.57 13.88 -17.73
N LEU A 4 8.87 13.46 -16.50
CA LEU A 4 9.42 12.13 -16.17
C LEU A 4 8.32 11.09 -15.90
N ASN A 5 7.06 11.51 -15.81
CA ASN A 5 5.93 10.67 -15.42
C ASN A 5 4.69 11.07 -16.25
N PRO A 6 4.62 10.66 -17.53
CA PRO A 6 3.60 11.12 -18.46
C PRO A 6 2.16 10.93 -17.94
N GLY A 7 1.41 12.03 -17.92
CA GLY A 7 0.00 12.04 -17.52
C GLY A 7 -0.28 11.89 -16.02
N LYS A 8 0.74 11.77 -15.16
CA LYS A 8 0.55 11.78 -13.70
C LYS A 8 0.13 13.18 -13.23
N ALA A 9 -0.85 13.27 -12.34
CA ALA A 9 -1.20 14.51 -11.64
C ALA A 9 -0.29 14.78 -10.42
N GLU A 10 -0.36 16.00 -9.90
CA GLU A 10 0.24 16.36 -8.62
C GLU A 10 -0.43 15.56 -7.49
N SER A 11 0.38 14.93 -6.64
CA SER A 11 -0.07 14.34 -5.38
C SER A 11 -0.04 15.38 -4.26
N ASN A 12 -0.72 15.06 -3.16
CA ASN A 12 -0.62 15.84 -1.94
C ASN A 12 0.83 15.96 -1.41
N LEU A 13 1.66 14.93 -1.60
CA LEU A 13 3.06 14.96 -1.19
C LEU A 13 3.91 15.83 -2.13
N ASP A 14 3.67 15.75 -3.44
CA ASP A 14 4.33 16.64 -4.43
C ASP A 14 4.07 18.11 -4.02
N TYR A 15 2.78 18.45 -3.83
CA TYR A 15 2.37 19.80 -3.43
C TYR A 15 3.02 20.24 -2.11
N LEU A 16 2.97 19.39 -1.07
CA LEU A 16 3.56 19.69 0.24
C LEU A 16 5.05 20.00 0.18
N VAL A 17 5.81 19.23 -0.60
CA VAL A 17 7.27 19.37 -0.69
C VAL A 17 7.64 20.57 -1.58
N HIS A 18 6.92 20.79 -2.69
CA HIS A 18 7.16 21.94 -3.60
C HIS A 18 6.84 23.29 -2.99
N LEU A 19 6.09 23.36 -1.88
CA LEU A 19 5.86 24.61 -1.16
C LEU A 19 7.12 25.18 -0.50
N ASP A 20 8.18 24.39 -0.35
CA ASP A 20 9.44 24.80 0.30
C ASP A 20 9.24 25.35 1.73
N LYS A 21 8.31 24.73 2.47
CA LYS A 21 7.98 25.11 3.86
C LYS A 21 8.34 24.03 4.89
N LEU A 22 8.94 22.93 4.44
CA LEU A 22 9.24 21.76 5.27
C LEU A 22 10.72 21.67 5.68
N SER A 23 11.50 22.72 5.47
CA SER A 23 12.91 22.80 5.86
C SER A 23 13.13 22.60 7.36
N SER A 24 12.21 23.10 8.19
CA SER A 24 12.20 22.86 9.65
C SER A 24 12.00 21.40 10.05
N LEU A 25 11.51 20.56 9.13
CA LEU A 25 11.35 19.12 9.30
C LEU A 25 12.42 18.31 8.54
N GLY A 26 13.47 18.99 8.04
CA GLY A 26 14.61 18.36 7.37
C GLY A 26 14.46 18.19 5.86
N VAL A 27 13.38 18.68 5.25
CA VAL A 27 13.24 18.71 3.78
C VAL A 27 13.94 19.95 3.24
N LEU A 28 15.22 19.80 2.92
CA LEU A 28 16.10 20.91 2.54
C LEU A 28 16.00 21.32 1.07
N ASP A 29 15.56 20.40 0.21
CA ASP A 29 15.40 20.64 -1.22
C ASP A 29 13.97 20.24 -1.64
N PRO A 30 13.14 21.20 -2.11
CA PRO A 30 11.78 20.94 -2.56
C PRO A 30 11.73 20.04 -3.80
N HIS A 31 12.83 19.83 -4.52
CA HIS A 31 12.88 18.96 -5.70
C HIS A 31 13.49 17.58 -5.42
N SER A 32 13.88 17.30 -4.17
CA SER A 32 14.57 16.07 -3.79
C SER A 32 13.80 14.77 -4.10
N ILE A 33 12.46 14.83 -4.13
CA ILE A 33 11.60 13.67 -4.36
C ILE A 33 11.11 13.54 -5.81
N ASP A 34 11.44 14.51 -6.68
CA ASP A 34 10.92 14.59 -8.05
C ASP A 34 11.32 13.40 -8.92
N ILE A 35 12.55 12.91 -8.68
CA ILE A 35 13.15 11.74 -9.33
C ILE A 35 13.13 10.55 -8.36
N ALA A 36 13.37 10.78 -7.06
CA ALA A 36 13.55 9.75 -6.05
C ALA A 36 14.61 8.71 -6.49
N ALA A 37 14.28 7.42 -6.48
CA ALA A 37 15.17 6.35 -6.98
C ALA A 37 15.07 6.12 -8.50
N ASP A 38 14.23 6.88 -9.20
CA ASP A 38 13.91 6.75 -10.63
C ASP A 38 13.30 5.38 -11.01
N SER A 39 12.66 4.70 -10.07
CA SER A 39 12.02 3.39 -10.28
C SER A 39 10.92 3.41 -11.35
N TYR A 40 10.39 4.57 -11.74
CA TYR A 40 9.47 4.65 -12.87
C TYR A 40 10.12 4.15 -14.17
N HIS A 41 11.38 4.51 -14.40
CA HIS A 41 12.16 4.07 -15.55
C HIS A 41 12.99 2.81 -15.25
N ARG A 42 13.40 2.64 -13.98
CA ARG A 42 14.38 1.64 -13.54
C ARG A 42 13.79 0.45 -12.79
N TYR A 43 12.47 0.27 -12.77
CA TYR A 43 11.82 -0.83 -12.03
C TYR A 43 12.38 -2.23 -12.35
N LYS A 44 12.86 -2.46 -13.58
CA LYS A 44 13.49 -3.74 -13.94
C LYS A 44 14.76 -4.01 -13.13
N GLU A 45 15.56 -2.98 -12.87
CA GLU A 45 16.77 -3.07 -12.06
C GLU A 45 16.39 -3.39 -10.60
N ASP A 46 15.36 -2.73 -10.07
CA ASP A 46 14.86 -2.98 -8.71
C ASP A 46 14.43 -4.43 -8.52
N VAL A 47 13.63 -4.96 -9.45
CA VAL A 47 13.16 -6.36 -9.44
C VAL A 47 14.32 -7.33 -9.62
N GLN A 48 15.27 -7.04 -10.51
CA GLN A 48 16.48 -7.85 -10.70
C GLN A 48 17.34 -7.92 -9.44
N MET A 49 17.51 -6.81 -8.72
CA MET A 49 18.23 -6.80 -7.44
C MET A 49 17.52 -7.64 -6.39
N ALA A 50 16.20 -7.51 -6.25
CA ALA A 50 15.41 -8.33 -5.35
C ALA A 50 15.52 -9.83 -5.66
N ALA A 51 15.53 -10.20 -6.95
CA ALA A 51 15.74 -11.57 -7.38
C ALA A 51 17.16 -12.09 -7.05
N ARG A 52 18.20 -11.26 -7.23
CA ARG A 52 19.58 -11.59 -6.84
C ARG A 52 19.75 -11.77 -5.33
N LEU A 53 18.99 -11.01 -4.54
CA LEU A 53 18.87 -11.18 -3.08
C LEU A 53 18.03 -12.40 -2.69
N LYS A 54 17.47 -13.13 -3.67
CA LYS A 54 16.63 -14.32 -3.49
C LYS A 54 15.35 -14.04 -2.69
N LEU A 55 14.84 -12.81 -2.76
CA LEU A 55 13.55 -12.46 -2.17
C LEU A 55 12.43 -13.27 -2.83
N LYS A 56 11.37 -13.53 -2.07
CA LYS A 56 10.18 -14.25 -2.54
C LYS A 56 9.00 -13.34 -2.80
N VAL A 57 8.98 -12.18 -2.17
CA VAL A 57 7.91 -11.20 -2.26
C VAL A 57 8.53 -9.86 -2.62
N PHE A 58 7.94 -9.18 -3.60
CA PHE A 58 8.28 -7.80 -3.94
C PHE A 58 7.10 -6.91 -3.57
N ARG A 59 7.27 -6.09 -2.53
CA ARG A 59 6.26 -5.15 -2.07
C ARG A 59 6.41 -3.82 -2.79
N PHE A 60 5.34 -3.32 -3.39
CA PHE A 60 5.30 -1.99 -4.01
C PHE A 60 3.97 -1.30 -3.71
N SER A 61 3.86 0.00 -4.04
CA SER A 61 2.60 0.74 -3.98
C SER A 61 2.20 1.26 -5.36
N PHE A 62 0.89 1.31 -5.59
CA PHE A 62 0.34 2.09 -6.69
C PHE A 62 0.40 3.57 -6.34
N SER A 63 0.59 4.40 -7.35
CA SER A 63 0.45 5.84 -7.21
C SER A 63 -0.90 6.27 -7.74
N TRP A 64 -1.76 6.74 -6.84
CA TRP A 64 -3.13 7.12 -7.19
C TRP A 64 -3.18 8.20 -8.28
N PRO A 65 -2.50 9.36 -8.18
CA PRO A 65 -2.52 10.39 -9.23
C PRO A 65 -1.83 9.97 -10.52
N ARG A 66 -1.08 8.86 -10.51
CA ARG A 66 -0.54 8.26 -11.73
C ARG A 66 -1.57 7.41 -12.46
N ILE A 67 -2.38 6.64 -11.73
CA ILE A 67 -3.40 5.77 -12.30
C ILE A 67 -4.65 6.58 -12.67
N LEU A 68 -5.18 7.37 -11.73
CA LEU A 68 -6.37 8.22 -11.89
C LEU A 68 -6.01 9.69 -11.61
N PRO A 69 -5.45 10.43 -12.58
CA PRO A 69 -5.01 11.82 -12.38
C PRO A 69 -6.15 12.76 -11.97
N THR A 70 -7.36 12.51 -12.46
CA THR A 70 -8.57 13.29 -12.14
C THR A 70 -9.36 12.72 -10.95
N SER A 71 -8.87 11.64 -10.31
CA SER A 71 -9.62 10.87 -9.31
C SER A 71 -10.99 10.36 -9.78
N ASN A 72 -11.11 10.10 -11.08
CA ASN A 72 -12.28 9.53 -11.73
C ASN A 72 -11.86 8.22 -12.41
N ALA A 73 -12.46 7.10 -12.00
CA ALA A 73 -12.14 5.78 -12.55
C ALA A 73 -12.51 5.62 -14.04
N SER A 74 -13.34 6.52 -14.58
CA SER A 74 -13.72 6.53 -16.01
C SER A 74 -12.65 7.15 -16.91
N GLU A 75 -11.65 7.83 -16.33
CA GLU A 75 -10.60 8.55 -17.06
C GLU A 75 -9.20 8.12 -16.58
N PRO A 76 -8.85 6.82 -16.65
CA PRO A 76 -7.53 6.36 -16.21
C PRO A 76 -6.44 6.86 -17.16
N ASN A 77 -5.25 7.09 -16.62
CA ASN A 77 -4.07 7.34 -17.42
C ASN A 77 -3.52 6.02 -17.98
N PRO A 78 -3.61 5.76 -19.30
CA PRO A 78 -3.18 4.48 -19.88
C PRO A 78 -1.69 4.21 -19.70
N LEU A 79 -0.84 5.25 -19.68
CA LEU A 79 0.60 5.10 -19.45
C LEU A 79 0.92 4.76 -18.00
N GLY A 80 0.15 5.32 -17.07
CA GLY A 80 0.21 4.97 -15.66
C GLY A 80 -0.20 3.51 -15.43
N VAL A 81 -1.29 3.09 -16.06
CA VAL A 81 -1.79 1.70 -15.98
C VAL A 81 -0.78 0.72 -16.56
N GLN A 82 -0.25 1.01 -17.76
CA GLN A 82 0.73 0.16 -18.42
C GLN A 82 2.03 0.00 -17.61
N HIS A 83 2.46 1.04 -16.90
CA HIS A 83 3.64 0.97 -16.05
C HIS A 83 3.52 -0.13 -14.98
N TYR A 84 2.38 -0.24 -14.30
CA TYR A 84 2.21 -1.26 -13.27
C TYR A 84 1.99 -2.65 -13.83
N HIS A 85 1.33 -2.80 -14.99
CA HIS A 85 1.33 -4.08 -15.71
C HIS A 85 2.76 -4.54 -15.99
N ASN A 86 3.62 -3.64 -16.45
CA ASN A 86 5.02 -3.98 -16.74
C ASN A 86 5.80 -4.36 -15.46
N LEU A 87 5.64 -3.61 -14.37
CA LEU A 87 6.25 -3.92 -13.08
C LEU A 87 5.80 -5.29 -12.55
N ILE A 88 4.49 -5.55 -12.54
CA ILE A 88 3.91 -6.81 -12.07
C ILE A 88 4.41 -7.98 -12.91
N ASN A 89 4.44 -7.84 -14.23
CA ASN A 89 4.97 -8.85 -15.14
C ASN A 89 6.46 -9.14 -14.89
N GLU A 90 7.27 -8.10 -14.62
CA GLU A 90 8.69 -8.28 -14.29
C GLU A 90 8.87 -9.03 -12.96
N ILE A 91 8.10 -8.69 -11.93
CA ILE A 91 8.12 -9.39 -10.63
C ILE A 91 7.81 -10.89 -10.82
N LEU A 92 6.77 -11.18 -11.60
CA LEU A 92 6.31 -12.54 -11.85
C LEU A 92 7.28 -13.33 -12.76
N PHE A 93 7.93 -12.65 -13.70
CA PHE A 93 9.01 -13.25 -14.51
C PHE A 93 10.16 -13.80 -13.65
N TYR A 94 10.50 -13.11 -12.55
CA TYR A 94 11.51 -13.59 -11.59
C TYR A 94 10.95 -14.55 -10.52
N ASN A 95 9.73 -15.07 -10.70
CA ASN A 95 9.06 -15.97 -9.76
C ASN A 95 8.91 -15.40 -8.34
N MET A 96 8.77 -14.07 -8.22
CA MET A 96 8.41 -13.41 -6.96
C MET A 96 6.92 -13.12 -6.91
N THR A 97 6.36 -13.08 -5.71
CA THR A 97 4.97 -12.68 -5.48
C THR A 97 4.87 -11.16 -5.34
N PRO A 98 4.05 -10.47 -6.15
CA PRO A 98 3.75 -9.06 -5.93
C PRO A 98 2.85 -8.88 -4.71
N LEU A 99 3.31 -8.08 -3.74
CA LEU A 99 2.51 -7.58 -2.62
C LEU A 99 2.19 -6.10 -2.88
N ALA A 100 0.99 -5.82 -3.38
CA ALA A 100 0.64 -4.48 -3.82
C ALA A 100 -0.08 -3.69 -2.73
N THR A 101 0.37 -2.47 -2.49
CA THR A 101 -0.26 -1.51 -1.57
C THR A 101 -1.07 -0.51 -2.38
N LEU A 102 -2.38 -0.41 -2.11
CA LEU A 102 -3.27 0.50 -2.84
C LEU A 102 -2.95 1.96 -2.55
N TYR A 103 -2.72 2.31 -1.28
CA TYR A 103 -2.43 3.69 -0.87
C TYR A 103 -1.19 3.80 0.01
N HIS A 104 -0.26 4.65 -0.40
CA HIS A 104 0.95 4.96 0.37
C HIS A 104 1.20 6.47 0.41
N PHE A 105 0.26 7.18 1.05
CA PHE A 105 0.33 8.60 1.35
C PHE A 105 0.28 9.56 0.14
N ASP A 106 -0.07 9.07 -1.05
CA ASP A 106 0.04 9.82 -2.31
C ASP A 106 -1.31 9.91 -3.06
N HIS A 107 -2.25 10.68 -2.52
CA HIS A 107 -3.53 10.91 -3.21
C HIS A 107 -3.42 12.13 -4.14
N PRO A 108 -4.28 12.24 -5.19
CA PRO A 108 -4.28 13.41 -6.06
C PRO A 108 -4.59 14.69 -5.27
N GLN A 109 -3.81 15.75 -5.47
CA GLN A 109 -3.95 17.03 -4.75
C GLN A 109 -5.37 17.62 -4.86
N SER A 110 -6.10 17.30 -5.94
CA SER A 110 -7.49 17.71 -6.11
C SER A 110 -8.45 17.17 -5.03
N LEU A 111 -8.11 16.07 -4.35
CA LEU A 111 -8.93 15.54 -3.25
C LEU A 111 -8.76 16.32 -1.93
N GLU A 112 -7.79 17.25 -1.86
CA GLU A 112 -7.67 18.16 -0.73
C GLU A 112 -8.79 19.21 -0.68
N THR A 113 -9.56 19.37 -1.76
CA THR A 113 -10.72 20.27 -1.83
C THR A 113 -11.82 19.95 -0.80
N PHE A 114 -11.89 18.70 -0.35
CA PHE A 114 -12.76 18.26 0.75
C PHE A 114 -11.95 17.85 1.99
N ASN A 115 -10.78 18.44 2.22
CA ASN A 115 -9.90 18.17 3.36
C ASN A 115 -9.21 16.78 3.33
N GLY A 116 -9.13 16.12 2.18
CA GLY A 116 -8.39 14.88 2.03
C GLY A 116 -8.91 13.79 2.96
N TRP A 117 -8.03 13.08 3.67
CA TRP A 117 -8.41 11.99 4.60
C TRP A 117 -9.23 12.44 5.81
N TRP A 118 -9.29 13.73 6.11
CA TRP A 118 -10.17 14.26 7.15
C TRP A 118 -11.60 14.54 6.64
N GLY A 119 -11.81 14.56 5.32
CA GLY A 119 -13.14 14.58 4.71
C GLY A 119 -13.72 13.17 4.55
N PHE A 120 -15.02 13.02 4.78
CA PHE A 120 -15.70 11.73 4.68
C PHE A 120 -15.74 11.22 3.22
N GLU A 121 -15.75 12.13 2.26
CA GLU A 121 -15.75 11.88 0.81
C GLU A 121 -14.52 11.07 0.36
N MET A 122 -13.42 11.12 1.12
CA MET A 122 -12.23 10.30 0.85
C MET A 122 -12.55 8.80 0.87
N VAL A 123 -13.51 8.38 1.71
CA VAL A 123 -13.90 6.97 1.83
C VAL A 123 -14.53 6.46 0.52
N ASP A 124 -15.37 7.28 -0.12
CA ASP A 124 -15.98 6.95 -1.42
C ASP A 124 -14.93 7.01 -2.54
N LYS A 125 -14.10 8.06 -2.55
CA LYS A 125 -13.06 8.22 -3.57
C LYS A 125 -12.01 7.13 -3.53
N PHE A 126 -11.60 6.72 -2.34
CA PHE A 126 -10.67 5.59 -2.19
C PHE A 126 -11.33 4.29 -2.63
N ALA A 127 -12.61 4.05 -2.31
CA ALA A 127 -13.31 2.85 -2.75
C ALA A 127 -13.44 2.77 -4.28
N GLU A 128 -13.74 3.89 -4.94
CA GLU A 128 -13.78 4.01 -6.41
C GLU A 128 -12.42 3.63 -7.02
N TYR A 129 -11.35 4.24 -6.50
CA TYR A 129 -9.98 3.96 -6.93
C TYR A 129 -9.54 2.51 -6.67
N ALA A 130 -9.77 2.01 -5.46
CA ALA A 130 -9.44 0.64 -5.08
C ALA A 130 -10.17 -0.36 -5.97
N THR A 131 -11.45 -0.15 -6.25
CA THR A 131 -12.24 -1.01 -7.14
C THR A 131 -11.65 -1.04 -8.54
N PHE A 132 -11.25 0.11 -9.10
CA PHE A 132 -10.57 0.16 -10.39
C PHE A 132 -9.27 -0.67 -10.38
N VAL A 133 -8.39 -0.43 -9.41
CA VAL A 133 -7.09 -1.12 -9.31
C VAL A 133 -7.25 -2.62 -9.09
N ILE A 134 -8.16 -3.04 -8.21
CA ILE A 134 -8.45 -4.46 -7.96
C ILE A 134 -8.98 -5.13 -9.24
N ASN A 135 -9.92 -4.49 -9.94
CA ASN A 135 -10.46 -5.05 -11.18
C ASN A 135 -9.40 -5.15 -12.27
N GLU A 136 -8.50 -4.18 -12.38
CA GLU A 136 -7.45 -4.11 -13.39
C GLU A 136 -6.33 -5.13 -13.15
N TYR A 137 -5.86 -5.29 -11.90
CA TYR A 137 -4.65 -6.09 -11.59
C TYR A 137 -4.90 -7.35 -10.76
N GLY A 138 -6.12 -7.60 -10.29
CA GLY A 138 -6.49 -8.78 -9.51
C GLY A 138 -6.43 -10.10 -10.27
N SER A 139 -6.30 -11.21 -9.52
CA SER A 139 -6.21 -12.57 -10.05
C SER A 139 -7.58 -13.23 -10.17
N LYS A 140 -7.97 -13.66 -11.37
CA LYS A 140 -9.30 -14.22 -11.66
C LYS A 140 -9.56 -15.65 -11.13
N TYR A 141 -8.59 -16.29 -10.48
CA TYR A 141 -8.69 -17.69 -10.07
C TYR A 141 -8.49 -17.85 -8.56
N SER A 142 -9.33 -18.69 -7.94
CA SER A 142 -9.23 -19.07 -6.53
C SER A 142 -7.94 -19.81 -6.25
N LEU A 143 -7.17 -19.29 -5.28
CA LEU A 143 -6.12 -20.05 -4.62
C LEU A 143 -6.75 -21.28 -3.96
N ILE A 144 -6.86 -22.38 -4.71
CA ILE A 144 -6.92 -23.73 -4.14
C ILE A 144 -5.48 -24.21 -4.09
N GLU A 145 -4.70 -23.67 -3.16
CA GLU A 145 -3.52 -24.33 -2.59
C GLU A 145 -3.09 -23.54 -1.33
N PRO A 146 -3.03 -24.18 -0.15
CA PRO A 146 -2.74 -23.51 1.10
C PRO A 146 -1.23 -23.22 1.20
N LEU A 147 -0.79 -22.06 0.71
CA LEU A 147 0.48 -21.48 1.15
C LEU A 147 0.27 -20.86 2.53
N ILE A 148 0.56 -21.67 3.55
CA ILE A 148 0.68 -21.28 4.94
C ILE A 148 1.76 -20.19 5.05
N VAL A 149 1.36 -18.93 5.23
CA VAL A 149 2.17 -17.91 5.90
C VAL A 149 1.73 -17.93 7.35
N GLU A 150 2.44 -18.69 8.19
CA GLU A 150 2.15 -18.84 9.60
C GLU A 150 2.71 -17.65 10.38
N LEU A 151 1.83 -16.74 10.79
CA LEU A 151 1.91 -16.02 12.06
C LEU A 151 0.48 -15.86 12.59
N CYS A 152 -0.17 -17.00 12.79
CA CYS A 152 -1.35 -17.17 13.65
C CYS A 152 -1.14 -18.47 14.42
N ILE A 153 -1.09 -18.38 15.75
CA ILE A 153 -0.89 -19.50 16.67
C ILE A 153 -1.96 -20.57 16.41
N ARG A 154 -1.55 -21.74 15.95
CA ARG A 154 -2.39 -22.94 15.96
C ARG A 154 -1.56 -24.15 16.34
N VAL A 155 -1.83 -24.68 17.53
CA VAL A 155 -1.21 -25.91 18.06
C VAL A 155 -1.82 -27.12 17.36
N THR A 156 -1.03 -27.90 16.63
CA THR A 156 -1.26 -29.35 16.45
C THR A 156 0.01 -30.13 16.09
N LYS A 157 -0.02 -31.42 16.45
CA LYS A 157 1.10 -32.40 16.55
C LYS A 157 1.68 -32.86 15.20
N GLY A 158 2.93 -33.32 15.28
CA GLY A 158 3.80 -33.64 14.14
C GLY A 158 3.57 -34.97 13.42
N GLY A 159 4.28 -35.10 12.29
CA GLY A 159 4.41 -36.29 11.46
C GLY A 159 5.34 -36.03 10.26
N SER A 160 6.30 -36.93 10.03
CA SER A 160 7.54 -36.74 9.24
C SER A 160 7.58 -37.46 7.88
N GLY A 161 8.39 -36.93 6.94
CA GLY A 161 9.07 -37.67 5.83
C GLY A 161 8.65 -37.21 4.42
N GLY A 162 9.50 -37.04 3.38
CA GLY A 162 10.94 -37.20 3.16
C GLY A 162 11.25 -37.34 1.63
N LYS A 163 12.42 -36.83 1.18
CA LYS A 163 13.15 -37.03 -0.11
C LYS A 163 12.55 -36.39 -1.38
N GLY A 164 13.27 -35.83 -2.37
CA GLY A 164 14.70 -35.74 -2.73
C GLY A 164 14.86 -35.99 -4.25
N GLY A 165 15.44 -35.06 -5.03
CA GLY A 165 15.71 -35.27 -6.46
C GLY A 165 16.34 -34.08 -7.19
N THR A 166 17.53 -34.28 -7.75
CA THR A 166 18.41 -33.32 -8.44
C THR A 166 18.27 -33.38 -9.97
N GLY A 167 18.33 -32.25 -10.68
CA GLY A 167 18.40 -32.20 -12.15
C GLY A 167 18.99 -30.88 -12.66
N GLY A 168 20.01 -30.96 -13.52
CA GLY A 168 20.93 -29.88 -13.89
C GLY A 168 20.40 -28.76 -14.79
N MET A 169 21.20 -27.70 -14.87
CA MET A 169 20.89 -26.40 -15.48
C MET A 169 21.31 -26.36 -16.96
N PRO A 170 20.44 -26.00 -17.93
CA PRO A 170 20.85 -25.70 -19.29
C PRO A 170 21.32 -24.23 -19.44
N PRO A 171 22.17 -23.91 -20.43
CA PRO A 171 22.78 -22.60 -20.58
C PRO A 171 21.79 -21.52 -21.05
N SER A 172 22.05 -20.27 -20.65
CA SER A 172 21.23 -19.10 -20.94
C SER A 172 21.30 -18.67 -22.43
N PRO A 173 20.16 -18.43 -23.10
CA PRO A 173 20.16 -17.67 -24.34
C PRO A 173 20.12 -16.16 -24.05
N SER A 174 21.04 -15.42 -24.66
CA SER A 174 21.00 -13.97 -24.78
C SER A 174 19.79 -13.54 -25.61
N ILE A 175 18.86 -12.77 -25.04
CA ILE A 175 17.67 -12.28 -25.73
C ILE A 175 17.82 -10.78 -26.01
N GLY A 176 17.82 -10.43 -27.30
CA GLY A 176 17.69 -9.06 -27.81
C GLY A 176 16.32 -8.49 -27.49
N LEU A 177 16.30 -7.20 -27.14
CA LEU A 177 15.12 -6.47 -26.70
C LEU A 177 14.38 -5.88 -27.92
N GLU A 178 13.36 -6.56 -28.43
CA GLU A 178 12.33 -5.92 -29.27
C GLU A 178 11.17 -5.47 -28.38
N ILE A 179 10.90 -4.16 -28.35
CA ILE A 179 9.75 -3.57 -27.69
C ILE A 179 8.53 -3.77 -28.59
N ALA A 180 7.75 -4.81 -28.34
CA ALA A 180 6.44 -4.99 -28.96
C ALA A 180 5.36 -4.30 -28.10
N ALA A 181 4.69 -3.29 -28.67
CA ALA A 181 3.48 -2.73 -28.08
C ALA A 181 2.39 -3.81 -27.99
N TRP A 182 1.82 -4.00 -26.79
CA TRP A 182 0.82 -5.02 -26.51
C TRP A 182 -0.45 -4.79 -27.34
N LYS A 183 -0.74 -5.73 -28.25
CA LYS A 183 -1.98 -5.80 -29.03
C LYS A 183 -2.87 -6.88 -28.41
N GLY A 184 -3.65 -6.50 -27.39
CA GLY A 184 -4.82 -7.21 -26.87
C GLY A 184 -4.81 -8.74 -27.06
N GLY A 185 -4.15 -9.45 -26.15
CA GLY A 185 -4.18 -10.91 -26.03
C GLY A 185 -4.26 -11.32 -24.56
N LYS A 186 -4.91 -12.45 -24.27
CA LYS A 186 -5.11 -12.97 -22.91
C LYS A 186 -3.74 -13.24 -22.27
N LEU A 187 -3.42 -12.49 -21.22
CA LEU A 187 -2.17 -12.62 -20.47
C LEU A 187 -2.05 -14.04 -19.86
N PRO A 188 -0.84 -14.61 -19.72
CA PRO A 188 -0.61 -15.85 -18.97
C PRO A 188 -1.16 -15.75 -17.54
N ASP A 189 -1.52 -16.88 -16.92
CA ASP A 189 -2.15 -16.97 -15.58
C ASP A 189 -1.32 -16.36 -14.42
N ASN A 190 -0.06 -16.01 -14.70
CA ASN A 190 0.91 -15.42 -13.78
C ASN A 190 1.11 -13.92 -14.01
N THR A 191 0.05 -13.13 -14.26
CA THR A 191 0.17 -11.65 -14.40
C THR A 191 -0.61 -10.86 -13.34
N HIS A 192 -0.92 -11.48 -12.21
CA HIS A 192 -1.92 -10.96 -11.28
C HIS A 192 -1.40 -10.79 -9.86
N VAL A 193 -1.96 -9.81 -9.15
CA VAL A 193 -1.70 -9.57 -7.73
C VAL A 193 -2.64 -10.40 -6.87
N LYS A 194 -2.06 -11.15 -5.91
CA LYS A 194 -2.80 -11.99 -4.96
C LYS A 194 -2.70 -11.51 -3.51
N MET A 195 -1.73 -10.65 -3.20
CA MET A 195 -1.55 -10.10 -1.86
C MET A 195 -1.69 -8.57 -1.90
N TRP A 196 -2.61 -8.06 -1.10
CA TRP A 196 -3.00 -6.66 -1.09
C TRP A 196 -2.83 -6.05 0.29
N THR A 197 -2.34 -4.82 0.31
CA THR A 197 -2.47 -3.90 1.46
C THR A 197 -3.36 -2.74 1.03
N THR A 198 -4.39 -2.39 1.80
CA THR A 198 -5.25 -1.24 1.45
C THR A 198 -4.52 0.08 1.68
N VAL A 199 -4.47 0.51 2.93
CA VAL A 199 -3.87 1.76 3.38
C VAL A 199 -2.60 1.41 4.13
N ASN A 200 -1.46 1.95 3.70
CA ASN A 200 -0.22 1.85 4.46
C ASN A 200 -0.29 2.77 5.68
N GLU A 201 -0.11 2.21 6.86
CA GLU A 201 0.16 2.93 8.11
C GLU A 201 -0.77 4.12 8.35
N PRO A 202 -2.10 3.90 8.43
CA PRO A 202 -3.04 5.01 8.67
C PRO A 202 -2.77 5.76 9.97
N ASN A 203 -2.15 5.14 10.97
CA ASN A 203 -1.68 5.83 12.18
C ASN A 203 -0.58 6.86 11.88
N VAL A 204 0.35 6.55 10.97
CA VAL A 204 1.39 7.49 10.53
C VAL A 204 0.78 8.57 9.63
N LEU A 205 -0.09 8.20 8.69
CA LEU A 205 -0.83 9.16 7.86
C LEU A 205 -1.53 10.20 8.74
N CYS A 206 -2.40 9.75 9.64
CA CYS A 206 -3.30 10.61 10.38
C CYS A 206 -2.59 11.44 11.48
N THR A 207 -1.40 11.02 11.91
CA THR A 207 -0.61 11.75 12.92
C THR A 207 0.50 12.59 12.29
N PHE A 208 1.30 12.03 11.37
CA PHE A 208 2.46 12.70 10.80
C PHE A 208 2.09 13.70 9.70
N PHE A 209 1.18 13.35 8.77
CA PHE A 209 0.78 14.30 7.74
C PHE A 209 0.05 15.51 8.33
N ARG A 210 -0.66 15.33 9.45
CA ARG A 210 -1.20 16.45 10.24
C ARG A 210 -0.13 17.49 10.57
N LEU A 211 1.06 17.05 10.99
CA LEU A 211 2.19 17.94 11.26
C LEU A 211 2.72 18.58 9.98
N LEU A 212 2.84 17.83 8.89
CA LEU A 212 3.28 18.37 7.59
C LEU A 212 2.37 19.49 7.09
N TYR A 213 1.04 19.29 7.06
CA TYR A 213 0.09 20.32 6.62
C TYR A 213 0.11 21.55 7.53
N LYS A 214 0.26 21.36 8.85
CA LYS A 214 0.38 22.47 9.80
C LYS A 214 1.66 23.27 9.55
N THR A 215 2.80 22.60 9.43
CA THR A 215 4.09 23.26 9.19
C THR A 215 4.12 24.00 7.85
N ALA A 216 3.50 23.44 6.82
CA ALA A 216 3.32 24.10 5.53
C ALA A 216 2.31 25.28 5.57
N GLY A 217 1.61 25.48 6.69
CA GLY A 217 0.59 26.51 6.85
C GLY A 217 -0.65 26.28 5.99
N LEU A 218 -0.92 25.02 5.62
CA LEU A 218 -2.05 24.66 4.75
C LEU A 218 -3.33 24.38 5.53
N LYS A 219 -3.19 23.82 6.73
CA LYS A 219 -4.32 23.42 7.57
C LYS A 219 -4.03 23.71 9.04
N LYS A 220 -5.07 24.01 9.80
CA LYS A 220 -4.96 24.14 11.25
C LYS A 220 -5.05 22.76 11.89
N ILE A 221 -4.39 22.58 13.03
CA ILE A 221 -4.35 21.28 13.71
C ILE A 221 -5.75 20.87 14.19
N GLU A 222 -6.59 21.83 14.53
CA GLU A 222 -7.94 21.67 15.05
C GLU A 222 -8.90 21.09 13.99
N ASP A 223 -8.63 21.37 12.71
CA ASP A 223 -9.41 20.87 11.56
C ASP A 223 -8.97 19.47 11.11
N MET A 224 -7.99 18.89 11.78
CA MET A 224 -7.33 17.63 11.42
C MET A 224 -7.35 16.63 12.58
N ASP A 225 -8.52 16.18 13.01
CA ASP A 225 -8.62 15.15 14.03
C ASP A 225 -8.10 13.79 13.51
N HIS A 226 -7.05 13.29 14.16
CA HIS A 226 -6.47 11.98 13.88
C HIS A 226 -7.47 10.82 13.99
N LEU A 227 -8.44 10.86 14.92
CA LEU A 227 -9.43 9.78 15.08
C LEU A 227 -10.40 9.74 13.90
N VAL A 228 -10.80 10.92 13.40
CA VAL A 228 -11.65 11.05 12.22
C VAL A 228 -10.94 10.46 10.99
N CYS A 229 -9.68 10.86 10.78
CA CYS A 229 -8.86 10.31 9.70
C CYS A 229 -8.68 8.79 9.79
N GLN A 230 -8.40 8.26 10.99
CA GLN A 230 -8.23 6.81 11.20
C GLN A 230 -9.55 6.06 10.97
N ARG A 231 -10.68 6.60 11.42
CA ARG A 231 -12.01 6.05 11.13
C ARG A 231 -12.28 6.01 9.64
N HIS A 232 -11.96 7.08 8.90
CA HIS A 232 -12.11 7.08 7.44
C HIS A 232 -11.22 6.03 6.79
N ALA A 233 -9.97 5.86 7.24
CA ALA A 233 -9.08 4.81 6.76
C ALA A 233 -9.64 3.39 7.01
N LEU A 234 -10.27 3.14 8.16
CA LEU A 234 -10.94 1.86 8.46
C LEU A 234 -12.15 1.61 7.55
N LEU A 235 -12.99 2.62 7.35
CA LEU A 235 -14.14 2.51 6.44
C LEU A 235 -13.67 2.30 4.99
N ALA A 236 -12.61 2.99 4.59
CA ALA A 236 -11.99 2.86 3.27
C ALA A 236 -11.39 1.47 3.06
N HIS A 237 -10.70 0.93 4.08
CA HIS A 237 -10.24 -0.46 4.11
C HIS A 237 -11.42 -1.44 3.94
N ALA A 238 -12.48 -1.30 4.73
CA ALA A 238 -13.64 -2.18 4.65
C ALA A 238 -14.33 -2.14 3.28
N ARG A 239 -14.41 -0.97 2.64
CA ARG A 239 -14.96 -0.84 1.28
C ARG A 239 -14.07 -1.47 0.22
N ALA A 240 -12.75 -1.28 0.30
CA ALA A 240 -11.81 -1.94 -0.61
C ALA A 240 -11.82 -3.46 -0.44
N TYR A 241 -11.94 -3.96 0.80
CA TYR A 241 -12.10 -5.39 1.08
C TYR A 241 -13.37 -5.93 0.41
N ARG A 242 -14.51 -5.24 0.57
CA ARG A 242 -15.76 -5.62 -0.12
C ARG A 242 -15.64 -5.57 -1.64
N ALA A 243 -14.90 -4.61 -2.19
CA ALA A 243 -14.65 -4.53 -3.62
C ALA A 243 -13.88 -5.76 -4.13
N LEU A 244 -12.90 -6.27 -3.35
CA LEU A 244 -12.22 -7.53 -3.67
C LEU A 244 -13.17 -8.72 -3.58
N GLU A 245 -13.95 -8.86 -2.50
CA GLU A 245 -14.93 -9.95 -2.32
C GLU A 245 -16.01 -9.98 -3.40
N GLN A 246 -16.44 -8.81 -3.88
CA GLN A 246 -17.46 -8.67 -4.93
C GLN A 246 -16.86 -8.79 -6.35
N SER A 247 -15.54 -8.72 -6.47
CA SER A 247 -14.87 -8.96 -7.74
C SER A 247 -14.82 -10.46 -8.05
N ASN A 248 -14.53 -10.80 -9.31
CA ASN A 248 -14.24 -12.19 -9.70
C ASN A 248 -12.79 -12.58 -9.36
N HIS A 249 -12.10 -11.82 -8.51
CA HIS A 249 -10.71 -12.03 -8.19
C HIS A 249 -10.55 -12.70 -6.83
N THR A 250 -9.43 -13.40 -6.66
CA THR A 250 -9.06 -13.97 -5.36
C THR A 250 -7.73 -13.42 -4.89
N GLY A 251 -7.58 -13.38 -3.57
CA GLY A 251 -6.40 -12.84 -2.94
C GLY A 251 -6.65 -12.57 -1.46
N GLN A 252 -5.59 -12.20 -0.77
CA GLN A 252 -5.65 -11.77 0.62
C GLN A 252 -5.50 -10.25 0.65
N MET A 253 -6.31 -9.59 1.46
CA MET A 253 -6.25 -8.15 1.66
C MET A 253 -6.10 -7.84 3.14
N GLY A 254 -5.10 -7.02 3.46
CA GLY A 254 -4.83 -6.57 4.81
C GLY A 254 -4.64 -5.06 4.91
N LEU A 255 -4.44 -4.62 6.14
CA LEU A 255 -4.04 -3.27 6.50
C LEU A 255 -2.63 -3.34 7.10
N SER A 256 -1.75 -2.41 6.73
CA SER A 256 -0.39 -2.32 7.31
C SER A 256 -0.37 -1.23 8.36
N LEU A 257 0.25 -1.46 9.51
CA LEU A 257 0.39 -0.49 10.59
C LEU A 257 1.84 -0.35 11.01
N ALA A 258 2.25 0.89 11.29
CA ALA A 258 3.52 1.12 11.95
C ALA A 258 3.33 0.81 13.43
N LEU A 259 4.19 -0.03 13.99
CA LEU A 259 4.13 -0.40 15.41
C LEU A 259 5.33 0.20 16.14
N ILE A 260 5.03 1.03 17.14
CA ILE A 260 6.00 1.50 18.13
C ILE A 260 5.51 0.95 19.46
N PRO A 261 5.89 -0.29 19.83
CA PRO A 261 5.36 -0.93 21.01
C PRO A 261 5.85 -0.21 22.26
N ALA A 262 4.91 0.11 23.14
CA ALA A 262 5.20 0.54 24.50
C ALA A 262 5.53 -0.68 25.36
N VAL A 263 6.66 -0.62 26.05
CA VAL A 263 7.10 -1.61 27.04
C VAL A 263 7.03 -0.94 28.42
N PRO A 264 6.48 -1.61 29.45
CA PRO A 264 6.37 -1.02 30.76
C PRO A 264 7.76 -0.72 31.37
N ALA A 265 7.88 0.43 32.04
CA ALA A 265 9.15 0.86 32.64
C ALA A 265 9.56 0.01 33.84
N SER A 266 8.59 -0.60 34.53
CA SER A 266 8.80 -1.54 35.63
C SER A 266 7.70 -2.60 35.67
N THR A 267 7.74 -3.47 36.67
CA THR A 267 6.69 -4.48 36.92
C THR A 267 5.52 -3.94 37.76
N SER A 268 5.48 -2.63 38.03
CA SER A 268 4.34 -2.00 38.71
C SER A 268 3.07 -2.15 37.87
N ALA A 269 1.91 -2.24 38.53
CA ALA A 269 0.64 -2.36 37.83
C ALA A 269 0.36 -1.10 36.98
N GLU A 270 0.79 0.06 37.46
CA GLU A 270 0.65 1.35 36.82
C GLU A 270 1.44 1.43 35.51
N ASP A 271 2.70 1.00 35.50
CA ASP A 271 3.52 1.01 34.28
C ASP A 271 3.03 0.01 33.24
N VAL A 272 2.58 -1.18 33.69
CA VAL A 272 1.97 -2.20 32.82
C VAL A 272 0.68 -1.65 32.19
N TYR A 273 -0.18 -1.04 32.98
CA TYR A 273 -1.41 -0.42 32.50
C TYR A 273 -1.12 0.71 31.50
N ALA A 274 -0.18 1.61 31.83
CA ALA A 274 0.17 2.73 30.95
C ALA A 274 0.73 2.26 29.59
N ALA A 275 1.60 1.25 29.59
CA ALA A 275 2.12 0.66 28.36
C ALA A 275 1.00 0.03 27.52
N ASN A 276 0.08 -0.72 28.15
CA ASN A 276 -1.06 -1.31 27.46
C ASN A 276 -1.98 -0.25 26.84
N ILE A 277 -2.31 0.81 27.58
CA ILE A 277 -3.12 1.91 27.05
C ILE A 277 -2.44 2.57 25.85
N LEU A 278 -1.13 2.82 25.91
CA LEU A 278 -0.42 3.43 24.79
C LEU A 278 -0.43 2.51 23.54
N ASN A 279 -0.29 1.20 23.72
CA ASN A 279 -0.41 0.22 22.64
C ASN A 279 -1.82 0.18 22.04
N GLU A 280 -2.86 0.19 22.88
CA GLU A 280 -4.26 0.27 22.44
C GLU A 280 -4.54 1.59 21.71
N MET A 281 -3.93 2.68 22.16
CA MET A 281 -4.11 3.98 21.55
C MET A 281 -3.44 4.11 20.17
N PHE A 282 -2.29 3.46 19.98
CA PHE A 282 -1.50 3.59 18.75
C PHE A 282 -1.83 2.54 17.71
N ALA A 283 -2.05 1.29 18.13
CA ALA A 283 -2.31 0.15 17.26
C ALA A 283 -3.72 -0.43 17.44
N GLY A 284 -4.19 -0.53 18.69
CA GLY A 284 -5.49 -1.13 19.02
C GLY A 284 -6.67 -0.42 18.34
N ILE A 285 -6.64 0.91 18.24
CA ILE A 285 -7.66 1.71 17.55
C ILE A 285 -7.88 1.28 16.09
N LEU A 286 -6.87 0.73 15.41
CA LEU A 286 -6.95 0.32 14.01
C LEU A 286 -7.05 -1.20 13.86
N TYR A 287 -6.33 -1.99 14.65
CA TYR A 287 -6.41 -3.44 14.57
C TYR A 287 -7.69 -4.02 15.18
N HIS A 288 -8.19 -3.46 16.29
CA HIS A 288 -9.37 -4.00 16.96
C HIS A 288 -10.61 -3.97 16.05
N PRO A 289 -10.90 -2.87 15.32
CA PRO A 289 -12.01 -2.88 14.36
C PRO A 289 -11.82 -3.83 13.18
N VAL A 290 -10.58 -4.04 12.72
CA VAL A 290 -10.28 -4.96 11.61
C VAL A 290 -10.46 -6.43 12.05
N VAL A 291 -10.11 -6.76 13.29
CA VAL A 291 -10.15 -8.14 13.80
C VAL A 291 -11.52 -8.49 14.40
N TYR A 292 -12.09 -7.59 15.20
CA TYR A 292 -13.29 -7.85 16.00
C TYR A 292 -14.53 -7.08 15.55
N GLY A 293 -14.38 -6.14 14.61
CA GLY A 293 -15.50 -5.38 14.04
C GLY A 293 -15.93 -4.15 14.84
N ASP A 294 -15.27 -3.85 15.96
CA ASP A 294 -15.51 -2.65 16.77
C ASP A 294 -14.21 -2.17 17.43
N TYR A 295 -14.20 -1.02 18.07
CA TYR A 295 -13.05 -0.55 18.86
C TYR A 295 -12.91 -1.33 20.17
N SER A 296 -11.71 -1.34 20.76
CA SER A 296 -11.46 -1.94 22.07
C SER A 296 -12.23 -1.20 23.17
N GLU A 297 -12.41 -1.83 24.34
CA GLU A 297 -13.02 -1.18 25.51
C GLU A 297 -12.35 0.14 25.93
N VAL A 298 -11.04 0.28 25.71
CA VAL A 298 -10.28 1.53 25.95
C VAL A 298 -10.87 2.72 25.18
N TRP A 299 -11.50 2.44 24.05
CA TRP A 299 -12.10 3.40 23.12
C TRP A 299 -13.63 3.41 23.16
N ALA A 300 -14.27 2.53 23.93
CA ALA A 300 -15.74 2.43 24.04
C ALA A 300 -16.39 3.64 24.74
N PHE A 301 -15.57 4.52 25.34
CA PHE A 301 -16.01 5.78 25.95
C PHE A 301 -15.55 6.97 25.10
N LYS A 302 -16.26 7.28 24.00
CA LYS A 302 -16.28 8.62 23.37
C LYS A 302 -17.31 8.72 22.26
#